data_AF-A0A2Z6AIQ6-F1
#
_entry.id   AF-A0A2Z6AIQ6-F1
#
_cell.length_a   1.000
_cell.length_b   1.000
_cell.length_c   1.000
_cell.angle_alpha   90.00
_cell.angle_beta   90.00
_cell.angle_gamma   90.00
#
_symmetry.space_group_name_H-M   'P 1'
#
loop_
_entity.id
_entity.type
_entity.pdbx_description
1 polymer ?
#
loop_
_entity_poly.entity_id
_entity_poly.type
_entity_poly.pdbx_seq_one_letter_code
_entity_poly.pdbx_strand_id
1 'polypeptide(L)'
;MPWVTILSKTVTLPEPGIVRVSGDVLLGFPTGAAQWGLRLYIGGTLIWAPQGNSLQVSQHVGGRKACPTGPCLVELQWSAAPSVRLHSAQLEIDGLPNTVGV
;
A
#
# COMPACT_ATOMS: atom_id res chain seq x y z
N MET A 1 7.31 -11.22 13.51
CA MET A 1 6.19 -10.29 13.73
C MET A 1 5.11 -10.63 12.71
N PRO A 2 3.84 -10.78 13.10
CA PRO A 2 2.79 -11.10 12.14
C PRO A 2 2.53 -9.92 11.20
N TRP A 3 2.13 -10.21 9.97
CA TRP A 3 1.62 -9.21 9.03
C TRP A 3 0.13 -9.00 9.29
N VAL A 4 -0.31 -7.75 9.30
CA VAL A 4 -1.72 -7.37 9.47
C VAL A 4 -2.15 -6.47 8.33
N THR A 5 -3.34 -6.69 7.77
CA THR A 5 -3.93 -5.79 6.78
C THR A 5 -4.46 -4.55 7.50
N ILE A 6 -3.96 -3.37 7.13
CA ILE A 6 -4.32 -2.08 7.71
C ILE A 6 -5.20 -1.24 6.77
N LEU A 7 -5.23 -1.58 5.48
CA LEU A 7 -6.17 -1.03 4.51
C LEU A 7 -6.56 -2.13 3.52
N SER A 8 -7.84 -2.19 3.20
CA SER A 8 -8.40 -3.06 2.17
C SER A 8 -9.48 -2.29 1.41
N LYS A 9 -9.32 -2.14 0.10
CA LYS A 9 -10.26 -1.40 -0.76
C LYS A 9 -10.40 -2.11 -2.10
N THR A 10 -11.64 -2.29 -2.54
CA THR A 10 -11.93 -2.83 -3.88
C THR A 10 -12.19 -1.69 -4.85
N VAL A 11 -11.53 -1.73 -6.00
CA VAL A 11 -11.81 -0.86 -7.15
C VAL A 11 -12.50 -1.70 -8.21
N THR A 12 -13.71 -1.33 -8.59
CA THR A 12 -14.42 -2.01 -9.69
C THR A 12 -14.14 -1.29 -10.99
N LEU A 13 -13.52 -1.98 -11.94
CA LEU A 13 -13.26 -1.46 -13.27
C LEU A 13 -14.37 -1.92 -14.24
N PRO A 14 -15.03 -1.00 -14.98
CA PRO A 14 -16.05 -1.37 -15.97
C PRO A 14 -15.46 -2.00 -17.24
N GLU A 15 -14.17 -1.80 -17.48
CA GLU A 15 -13.38 -2.34 -18.58
C GLU A 15 -11.94 -2.61 -18.09
N PRO A 16 -11.09 -3.33 -18.83
CA PRO A 16 -9.70 -3.52 -18.41
C PRO A 16 -9.00 -2.16 -18.22
N GLY A 17 -8.27 -2.02 -17.13
CA GLY A 17 -7.76 -0.72 -16.67
C GLY A 17 -6.50 -0.83 -15.82
N ILE A 18 -6.01 0.30 -15.37
CA ILE A 18 -4.88 0.41 -14.44
C ILE A 18 -5.42 0.85 -13.08
N VAL A 19 -5.17 0.08 -12.04
CA VAL A 19 -5.33 0.55 -10.67
C VAL A 19 -4.04 1.22 -10.24
N ARG A 20 -4.14 2.48 -9.79
CA ARG A 20 -3.03 3.28 -9.26
C ARG A 20 -3.27 3.56 -7.79
N VAL A 21 -2.20 3.47 -7.00
CA VAL A 21 -2.18 3.77 -5.58
C VAL A 21 -1.04 4.74 -5.32
N SER A 22 -1.32 5.82 -4.59
CA SER A 22 -0.34 6.79 -4.12
C SER A 22 -0.73 7.33 -2.76
N GLY A 23 0.23 7.64 -1.91
CA GLY A 23 -0.04 8.27 -0.62
C GLY A 23 1.09 8.06 0.36
N ASP A 24 0.81 8.29 1.65
CA ASP A 24 1.82 8.26 2.68
C ASP A 24 1.36 7.46 3.90
N VAL A 25 2.33 6.79 4.52
CA VAL A 25 2.17 6.07 5.78
C VAL A 25 3.09 6.68 6.82
N LEU A 26 2.51 7.15 7.92
CA LEU A 26 3.24 7.76 9.03
C LEU A 26 3.50 6.76 10.14
N LEU A 27 4.77 6.66 10.53
CA LEU A 27 5.31 5.72 11.51
C LEU A 27 5.87 6.48 12.73
N GLY A 28 5.66 5.94 13.92
CA GLY A 28 6.15 6.49 15.18
C GLY A 28 7.18 5.58 15.85
N PHE A 29 8.25 6.17 16.37
CA PHE A 29 9.39 5.46 16.99
C PHE A 29 9.68 5.96 18.41
N PRO A 30 8.75 5.78 19.37
CA PRO A 30 8.84 6.35 20.72
C PRO A 30 10.03 5.86 21.55
N THR A 31 10.61 4.72 21.22
CA THR A 31 11.74 4.11 21.97
C THR A 31 13.01 3.96 21.13
N GLY A 32 13.06 4.65 19.98
CA GLY A 32 14.17 4.56 19.04
C GLY A 32 13.87 3.68 17.83
N ALA A 33 14.93 3.47 17.04
CA ALA A 33 14.86 2.75 15.78
C ALA A 33 14.54 1.26 16.02
N ALA A 34 13.59 0.72 15.26
CA ALA A 34 13.15 -0.66 15.41
C ALA A 34 12.64 -1.21 14.07
N GLN A 35 12.54 -2.54 13.97
CA GLN A 35 12.19 -3.21 12.72
C GLN A 35 10.72 -2.95 12.33
N TRP A 36 10.49 -2.67 11.04
CA TRP A 36 9.17 -2.49 10.45
C TRP A 36 9.16 -2.92 8.98
N GLY A 37 7.97 -3.09 8.43
CA GLY A 37 7.73 -3.39 7.02
C GLY A 37 6.31 -3.06 6.58
N LEU A 38 6.19 -2.65 5.32
CA LEU A 38 4.92 -2.42 4.63
C LEU A 38 4.86 -3.28 3.37
N ARG A 39 3.65 -3.67 2.95
CA ARG A 39 3.42 -4.38 1.69
C ARG A 39 2.14 -3.89 1.02
N LEU A 40 2.25 -3.40 -0.21
CA LEU A 40 1.12 -3.04 -1.05
C LEU A 40 0.84 -4.17 -2.04
N TYR A 41 -0.39 -4.66 -2.04
CA TYR A 41 -0.90 -5.61 -3.02
C TYR A 41 -1.97 -4.95 -3.89
N ILE A 42 -1.93 -5.23 -5.20
CA ILE A 42 -2.99 -4.85 -6.15
C ILE A 42 -3.40 -6.10 -6.93
N GLY A 43 -4.66 -6.49 -6.85
CA GLY A 43 -5.20 -7.72 -7.43
C GLY A 43 -4.39 -8.95 -7.03
N GLY A 44 -4.03 -9.07 -5.75
CA GLY A 44 -3.23 -10.18 -5.19
C GLY A 44 -1.73 -10.17 -5.53
N THR A 45 -1.23 -9.22 -6.31
CA THR A 45 0.21 -9.12 -6.64
C THR A 45 0.88 -8.09 -5.76
N LEU A 46 2.03 -8.44 -5.18
CA LEU A 46 2.88 -7.52 -4.42
C LEU A 46 3.50 -6.48 -5.36
N ILE A 47 3.23 -5.20 -5.10
CA ILE A 47 3.68 -4.08 -5.93
C ILE A 47 4.83 -3.31 -5.26
N TRP A 48 4.77 -3.18 -3.94
CA TRP A 48 5.73 -2.37 -3.18
C TRP A 48 5.87 -2.94 -1.77
N ALA A 49 7.11 -3.02 -1.26
CA ALA A 49 7.40 -3.76 -0.03
C ALA A 49 8.63 -3.24 0.74
N PRO A 50 8.66 -1.99 1.22
CA PRO A 50 9.79 -1.51 1.98
C PRO A 50 9.82 -2.18 3.35
N GLN A 51 11.04 -2.25 3.87
CA GLN A 51 11.32 -2.70 5.21
C GLN A 51 12.51 -1.92 5.72
N GLY A 52 12.55 -1.73 7.03
CA GLY A 52 13.62 -0.94 7.64
C GLY A 52 13.76 -1.20 9.12
N ASN A 53 14.79 -0.59 9.68
CA ASN A 53 15.11 -0.59 11.11
C ASN A 53 15.51 0.81 11.59
N SER A 54 15.12 1.86 10.85
CA SER A 54 15.50 3.26 11.08
C SER A 54 14.31 4.11 11.58
N LEU A 55 14.59 5.33 12.05
CA LEU A 55 13.61 6.32 12.52
C LEU A 55 12.82 7.00 11.39
N GLN A 56 12.64 6.35 10.24
CA GLN A 56 11.98 6.99 9.11
C GLN A 56 10.48 7.12 9.36
N VAL A 57 10.06 8.33 9.73
CA VAL A 57 8.71 8.68 10.19
C VAL A 57 7.67 8.65 9.08
N SER A 58 8.05 8.75 7.82
CA SER A 58 7.12 8.73 6.68
C SER A 58 7.61 7.83 5.55
N GLN A 59 6.69 7.05 4.99
CA GLN A 59 6.90 6.20 3.83
C GLN A 59 5.91 6.57 2.73
N HIS A 60 6.45 7.00 1.58
CA HIS A 60 5.64 7.20 0.40
C HIS A 60 5.27 5.83 -0.20
N VAL A 61 3.98 5.54 -0.26
CA VAL A 61 3.42 4.35 -0.86
C VAL A 61 3.05 4.68 -2.29
N GLY A 62 3.56 3.91 -3.24
CA GLY A 62 3.27 4.12 -4.65
C GLY A 62 3.28 2.82 -5.43
N GLY A 63 2.30 2.64 -6.30
CA GLY A 63 2.21 1.46 -7.14
C GLY A 63 1.11 1.56 -8.19
N ARG A 64 1.29 0.85 -9.31
CA ARG A 64 0.23 0.67 -10.30
C ARG A 64 0.27 -0.72 -10.88
N LYS A 65 -0.89 -1.24 -11.26
CA LYS A 65 -1.02 -2.54 -11.90
C LYS A 65 -2.20 -2.55 -12.87
N ALA A 66 -2.03 -3.17 -14.02
CA ALA A 66 -3.15 -3.51 -14.89
C ALA A 66 -4.05 -4.56 -14.20
N CYS A 67 -5.35 -4.31 -14.16
CA CYS A 67 -6.36 -5.25 -13.69
C CYS A 67 -7.37 -5.52 -14.81
N PRO A 68 -7.93 -6.74 -14.89
CA PRO A 68 -9.04 -7.02 -15.79
C PRO A 68 -10.30 -6.26 -15.37
N THR A 69 -11.33 -6.29 -16.23
CA THR A 69 -12.68 -5.86 -15.87
C THR A 69 -13.16 -6.54 -14.59
N GLY A 70 -13.87 -5.80 -13.75
CA GLY A 70 -14.44 -6.29 -12.51
C GLY A 70 -13.69 -5.80 -11.26
N PRO A 71 -13.87 -6.48 -10.12
CA PRO A 71 -13.27 -6.06 -8.85
C PRO A 71 -11.77 -6.32 -8.81
N CYS A 72 -10.98 -5.28 -8.56
CA CYS A 72 -9.56 -5.38 -8.24
C CYS A 72 -9.33 -4.97 -6.79
N LEU A 73 -8.84 -5.90 -5.96
CA LEU A 73 -8.58 -5.67 -4.54
C LEU A 73 -7.24 -4.98 -4.34
N VAL A 74 -7.21 -3.92 -3.54
CA VAL A 74 -6.00 -3.23 -3.08
C VAL A 74 -5.86 -3.46 -1.58
N GLU A 75 -4.70 -3.93 -1.14
CA GLU A 75 -4.41 -4.17 0.27
C GLU A 75 -3.08 -3.54 0.67
N LEU A 76 -3.06 -2.88 1.83
CA LEU A 76 -1.84 -2.47 2.50
C LEU A 76 -1.69 -3.30 3.77
N GLN A 77 -0.58 -4.02 3.88
CA GLN A 77 -0.21 -4.78 5.06
C GLN A 77 0.96 -4.12 5.77
N TRP A 78 1.00 -4.32 7.08
CA TRP A 78 1.99 -3.77 8.00
C TRP A 78 2.51 -4.86 8.93
N SER A 79 3.78 -4.77 9.29
CA SER A 79 4.37 -5.55 10.37
C SER A 79 5.47 -4.75 11.02
N ALA A 80 5.49 -4.66 12.35
CA ALA A 80 6.58 -3.99 13.05
C ALA A 80 6.77 -4.48 14.47
N ALA A 81 7.90 -4.08 15.05
CA ALA A 81 8.23 -4.35 16.44
C ALA A 81 7.18 -3.69 17.35
N PRO A 82 6.92 -4.26 18.55
CA PRO A 82 5.87 -3.74 19.45
C PRO A 82 6.04 -2.28 19.87
N SER A 83 7.23 -1.70 19.73
CA SER A 83 7.52 -0.30 20.03
C SER A 83 7.18 0.67 18.89
N VAL A 84 7.07 0.19 17.65
CA VAL A 84 6.73 1.04 16.49
C VAL A 84 5.22 1.27 16.49
N ARG A 85 4.80 2.47 16.08
CA ARG A 85 3.40 2.87 15.98
C ARG A 85 3.06 3.19 14.53
N LEU A 86 1.87 2.80 14.09
CA LEU A 86 1.27 3.30 12.86
C LEU A 86 0.39 4.48 13.25
N HIS A 87 0.72 5.69 12.79
CA HIS A 87 -0.06 6.89 13.07
C HIS A 87 -1.19 7.09 12.06
N SER A 88 -0.87 6.97 10.78
CA SER A 88 -1.85 7.08 9.71
C SER A 88 -1.38 6.31 8.47
N ALA A 89 -2.35 5.92 7.65
CA ALA A 89 -2.15 5.44 6.30
C ALA A 89 -3.19 6.13 5.41
N GLN A 90 -2.74 7.09 4.61
CA GLN A 90 -3.61 7.86 3.71
C GLN A 90 -3.22 7.51 2.28
N LEU A 91 -4.10 6.78 1.60
CA LEU A 91 -3.89 6.34 0.22
C LEU A 91 -5.01 6.87 -0.68
N GLU A 92 -4.60 7.48 -1.79
CA GLU A 92 -5.42 7.69 -2.97
C GLU A 92 -5.37 6.44 -3.83
N ILE A 93 -6.53 5.96 -4.23
CA ILE A 93 -6.69 4.70 -4.97
C ILE A 93 -7.66 4.96 -6.11
N ASP A 94 -7.13 4.94 -7.32
CA ASP A 94 -7.84 5.26 -8.56
C ASP A 94 -7.90 4.05 -9.49
N GLY A 95 -9.05 3.87 -10.14
CA GLY A 95 -9.19 3.02 -11.31
C GLY A 95 -9.16 3.89 -12.57
N LEU A 96 -8.16 3.69 -13.41
CA LEU A 96 -8.00 4.43 -14.67
C LEU A 96 -8.34 3.49 -15.84
N PRO A 97 -9.11 3.96 -16.84
CA PRO A 97 -9.32 3.19 -18.06
C PRO A 97 -7.96 2.96 -18.74
N ASN A 98 -7.82 1.84 -19.45
CA ASN A 98 -6.62 1.54 -20.20
C ASN A 98 -6.64 2.31 -21.54
N THR A 99 -6.75 3.64 -21.49
CA THR A 99 -6.63 4.48 -22.68
C THR A 99 -5.15 4.58 -23.04
N VAL A 100 -4.66 3.56 -23.75
CA VAL A 100 -3.52 3.76 -24.64
C VAL A 100 -3.99 4.79 -25.66
N GLY A 101 -3.45 6.00 -25.57
CA GLY A 101 -3.65 7.02 -26.59
C GLY A 101 -3.28 6.44 -27.95
N VAL A 102 -4.25 6.47 -28.86
CA VAL A 102 -4.02 6.41 -30.31
C VAL A 102 -3.39 7.73 -30.74
#